data_AF-A0A1A8HR71-F1
#
_entry.id   AF-A0A1A8HR71-F1
#
_cell.length_a   1.000
_cell.length_b   1.000
_cell.length_c   1.000
_cell.angle_alpha   90.00
_cell.angle_beta   90.00
_cell.angle_gamma   90.00
#
_symmetry.space_group_name_H-M   'P 1'
#
loop_
_entity.id
_entity.type
_entity.pdbx_description
1 polymer ?
#
loop_
_entity_poly.entity_id
_entity_poly.type
_entity_poly.pdbx_seq_one_letter_code
_entity_poly.pdbx_strand_id
1 'polypeptide(L)'
;MSASPPEDLVKHWESEQERLRQQVVEDDTEDWQRRPDFLGLQRVGGVDLSFIKGDEVNACAQLVVLSYPDLELLYEDSQMVALTAPYIAGFLAFRETPFLLEALQRLKLTRPELMPQVVFVDGNGLFHYREFGLACHLGVLSGIPSVGVAKNLLQVQGVYKNEEHQSQIAVLQTGGESFPLISASGKVLGKALRSSDKSSKPVYVSVGHRISLDTAVRLTHSCCRYRVPEPIRQADVRSREYLRVHFPATQT
;
A
#
# COMPACT_ATOMS: atom_id res chain seq x y z
N MET A 1 21.64 10.45 -18.43
CA MET A 1 22.39 9.22 -18.07
C MET A 1 22.54 9.22 -16.56
N SER A 2 21.68 8.48 -15.85
CA SER A 2 21.79 8.37 -14.40
C SER A 2 22.99 7.48 -14.08
N ALA A 3 23.94 8.00 -13.29
CA ALA A 3 25.05 7.21 -12.79
C ALA A 3 24.50 6.03 -11.99
N SER A 4 25.08 4.83 -12.17
CA SER A 4 24.73 3.68 -11.34
C SER A 4 24.85 4.08 -9.86
N PRO A 5 23.84 3.77 -9.04
CA PRO A 5 23.89 4.10 -7.62
C PRO A 5 25.15 3.46 -6.99
N PRO A 6 25.79 4.13 -6.01
CA PRO A 6 26.97 3.59 -5.35
C PRO A 6 26.70 2.19 -4.81
N GLU A 7 27.58 1.23 -5.07
CA GLU A 7 27.42 -0.17 -4.64
C GLU A 7 27.19 -0.29 -3.12
N ASP A 8 27.85 0.59 -2.35
CA ASP A 8 27.71 0.67 -0.90
C ASP A 8 26.29 1.08 -0.46
N LEU A 9 25.61 1.94 -1.22
CA LEU A 9 24.23 2.34 -0.94
C LEU A 9 23.27 1.16 -1.09
N VAL A 10 23.44 0.37 -2.16
CA VAL A 10 22.60 -0.81 -2.41
C VAL A 10 22.78 -1.83 -1.28
N LYS A 11 24.03 -2.16 -0.93
CA LYS A 11 24.33 -3.09 0.18
C LYS A 11 23.74 -2.61 1.51
N HIS A 12 23.84 -1.31 1.78
CA HIS A 12 23.24 -0.71 2.97
C HIS A 12 21.72 -0.87 2.98
N TRP A 13 21.04 -0.56 1.88
CA TRP A 13 19.59 -0.70 1.78
C TRP A 13 19.14 -2.16 1.84
N GLU A 14 19.88 -3.11 1.27
CA GLU A 14 19.58 -4.53 1.41
C GLU A 14 19.66 -4.99 2.86
N SER A 15 20.74 -4.61 3.55
CA SER A 15 20.91 -4.91 4.97
C SER A 15 19.79 -4.31 5.82
N GLU A 16 19.35 -3.09 5.52
CA GLU A 16 18.27 -2.43 6.23
C GLU A 16 16.90 -3.06 5.94
N GLN A 17 16.62 -3.47 4.70
CA GLN A 17 15.41 -4.23 4.37
C GLN A 17 15.37 -5.54 5.15
N GLU A 18 16.47 -6.29 5.19
CA GLU A 18 16.55 -7.54 5.94
C GLU A 18 16.30 -7.29 7.44
N ARG A 19 16.97 -6.29 8.03
CA ARG A 19 16.81 -5.93 9.44
C ARG A 19 15.38 -5.55 9.80
N LEU A 20 14.73 -4.73 8.97
CA LEU A 20 13.34 -4.31 9.20
C LEU A 20 12.33 -5.42 8.89
N ARG A 21 12.63 -6.29 7.91
CA ARG A 21 11.80 -7.44 7.56
C ARG A 21 11.60 -8.39 8.74
N GLN A 22 12.61 -8.57 9.58
CA GLN A 22 12.53 -9.38 10.81
C GLN A 22 11.55 -8.82 11.85
N GLN A 23 11.11 -7.57 11.71
CA GLN A 23 10.13 -6.94 12.59
C GLN A 23 8.70 -7.01 12.04
N VAL A 24 8.49 -7.52 10.83
CA VAL A 24 7.15 -7.68 10.27
C VAL A 24 6.39 -8.75 11.03
N VAL A 25 5.25 -8.38 11.62
CA VAL A 25 4.29 -9.31 12.23
C VAL A 25 3.26 -9.68 11.18
N GLU A 26 3.12 -10.97 10.89
CA GLU A 26 2.22 -11.50 9.86
C GLU A 26 0.85 -11.94 10.42
N ASP A 27 0.61 -11.72 11.71
CA ASP A 27 -0.58 -12.12 12.45
C ASP A 27 -1.44 -10.94 12.89
N ASP A 28 -2.71 -11.22 13.19
CA ASP A 28 -3.63 -10.24 13.77
C ASP A 28 -3.27 -9.95 15.23
N THR A 29 -2.97 -8.68 15.52
CA THR A 29 -2.54 -8.21 16.84
C THR A 29 -3.62 -7.44 17.60
N GLU A 30 -4.69 -7.03 16.93
CA GLU A 30 -5.76 -6.19 17.49
C GLU A 30 -7.08 -6.95 17.57
N ASP A 31 -7.92 -6.64 18.55
CA ASP A 31 -9.17 -7.38 18.76
C ASP A 31 -10.17 -7.23 17.60
N TRP A 32 -10.25 -6.03 17.00
CA TRP A 32 -11.15 -5.76 15.87
C TRP A 32 -10.85 -6.64 14.65
N GLN A 33 -9.61 -7.11 14.48
CA GLN A 33 -9.20 -7.96 13.35
C GLN A 33 -9.85 -9.35 13.41
N ARG A 34 -10.06 -9.85 14.63
CA ARG A 34 -10.62 -11.19 14.90
C ARG A 34 -12.15 -11.20 14.84
N ARG A 35 -12.78 -10.03 14.72
CA ARG A 35 -14.23 -9.89 14.63
C ARG A 35 -14.67 -10.08 13.18
N PRO A 36 -15.67 -10.93 12.89
CA PRO A 36 -16.15 -11.14 11.51
C PRO A 36 -16.57 -9.85 10.79
N ASP A 37 -17.15 -8.91 11.55
CA ASP A 37 -17.68 -7.60 11.14
C ASP A 37 -16.71 -6.44 11.44
N PHE A 38 -15.50 -6.73 11.88
CA PHE A 38 -14.52 -5.75 12.33
C PHE A 38 -15.01 -4.82 13.45
N LEU A 39 -15.92 -5.28 14.32
CA LEU A 39 -16.41 -4.50 15.46
C LEU A 39 -15.24 -3.93 16.28
N GLY A 40 -15.26 -2.61 16.49
CA GLY A 40 -14.18 -1.86 17.13
C GLY A 40 -13.25 -1.12 16.17
N LEU A 41 -13.29 -1.45 14.87
CA LEU A 41 -12.67 -0.63 13.83
C LEU A 41 -13.55 0.58 13.52
N GLN A 42 -12.97 1.77 13.62
CA GLN A 42 -13.64 3.05 13.42
C GLN A 42 -12.95 3.91 12.37
N ARG A 43 -11.64 3.71 12.16
CA ARG A 43 -10.83 4.55 11.27
C ARG A 43 -9.84 3.73 10.44
N VAL A 44 -9.91 3.92 9.14
CA VAL A 44 -8.97 3.35 8.16
C VAL A 44 -8.20 4.47 7.48
N GLY A 45 -6.88 4.33 7.40
CA GLY A 45 -6.00 5.26 6.73
C GLY A 45 -5.73 4.83 5.29
N GLY A 46 -5.48 5.79 4.41
CA GLY A 46 -4.99 5.55 3.06
C GLY A 46 -3.79 6.45 2.78
N VAL A 47 -2.77 5.92 2.12
CA VAL A 47 -1.61 6.69 1.69
C VAL A 47 -1.30 6.46 0.21
N ASP A 48 -0.83 7.53 -0.44
CA ASP A 48 -0.38 7.54 -1.83
C ASP A 48 0.78 8.53 -2.00
N LEU A 49 1.61 8.29 -3.03
CA LEU A 49 2.61 9.22 -3.52
C LEU A 49 2.46 9.37 -5.03
N SER A 50 1.97 10.53 -5.45
CA SER A 50 1.75 10.82 -6.86
C SER A 50 2.79 11.82 -7.37
N PHE A 51 3.46 11.49 -8.47
CA PHE A 51 4.47 12.35 -9.07
C PHE A 51 3.85 13.42 -9.98
N ILE A 52 4.53 14.56 -10.11
CA ILE A 52 4.24 15.50 -11.21
C ILE A 52 4.46 14.77 -12.53
N LYS A 53 3.59 14.99 -13.52
CA LYS A 53 3.69 14.33 -14.82
C LYS A 53 5.02 14.68 -15.50
N GLY A 54 5.85 13.67 -15.74
CA GLY A 54 7.18 13.83 -16.35
C GLY A 54 8.29 14.17 -15.36
N ASP A 55 8.00 14.18 -14.06
CA ASP A 55 8.95 14.38 -12.98
C ASP A 55 9.10 13.09 -12.16
N GLU A 56 10.34 12.71 -11.81
CA GLU A 56 10.63 11.53 -10.98
C GLU A 56 11.11 11.91 -9.58
N VAL A 57 11.20 13.20 -9.27
CA VAL A 57 11.69 13.77 -8.01
C VAL A 57 10.53 14.39 -7.24
N ASN A 58 9.74 15.25 -7.86
CA ASN A 58 8.69 15.98 -7.16
C ASN A 58 7.36 15.19 -7.15
N ALA A 59 6.85 14.94 -5.95
CA ALA A 59 5.63 14.17 -5.73
C ALA A 59 4.77 14.77 -4.61
N CYS A 60 3.47 14.52 -4.66
CA CYS A 60 2.56 14.79 -3.56
C CYS A 60 2.46 13.56 -2.67
N ALA A 61 2.96 13.65 -1.44
CA ALA A 61 2.68 12.70 -0.38
C ALA A 61 1.27 12.97 0.17
N GLN A 62 0.42 11.95 0.17
CA GLN A 62 -0.96 12.06 0.62
C GLN A 62 -1.24 11.08 1.75
N LEU A 63 -1.85 11.59 2.82
CA LEU A 63 -2.52 10.82 3.84
C LEU A 63 -4.01 11.17 3.83
N VAL A 64 -4.85 10.15 4.01
CA VAL A 64 -6.28 10.31 4.32
C VAL A 64 -6.65 9.40 5.48
N VAL A 65 -7.66 9.80 6.26
CA VAL A 65 -8.34 8.93 7.22
C VAL A 65 -9.83 8.96 6.91
N LEU A 66 -10.44 7.78 6.89
CA LEU A 66 -11.86 7.62 6.66
C LEU A 66 -12.49 6.94 7.87
N SER A 67 -13.77 7.23 8.11
CA SER A 67 -14.59 6.47 9.05
C SER A 67 -14.77 5.04 8.54
N TYR A 68 -15.01 4.13 9.47
CA TYR A 68 -15.40 2.75 9.19
C TYR A 68 -16.66 2.41 10.01
N PRO A 69 -17.68 1.75 9.43
CA PRO A 69 -17.72 1.18 8.08
C PRO A 69 -18.16 2.17 6.98
N ASP A 70 -18.49 3.42 7.32
CA ASP A 70 -19.11 4.33 6.37
C ASP A 70 -18.17 4.78 5.25
N LEU A 71 -16.84 4.76 5.43
CA LEU A 71 -15.84 5.20 4.45
C LEU A 71 -16.00 6.68 4.07
N GLU A 72 -16.39 7.51 5.03
CA GLU A 72 -16.47 8.97 4.88
C GLU A 72 -15.16 9.63 5.30
N LEU A 73 -14.71 10.65 4.56
CA LEU A 73 -13.44 11.32 4.86
C LEU A 73 -13.52 12.05 6.21
N LEU A 74 -12.56 11.78 7.10
CA LEU A 74 -12.39 12.46 8.38
C LEU A 74 -11.19 13.39 8.40
N TYR A 75 -10.14 13.04 7.65
CA TYR A 75 -8.89 13.79 7.60
C TYR A 75 -8.21 13.64 6.25
N GLU A 76 -7.51 14.67 5.82
CA GLU A 76 -6.60 14.67 4.69
C GLU A 76 -5.37 15.54 4.99
N ASP A 77 -4.21 15.11 4.49
CA ASP A 77 -2.97 15.90 4.46
C ASP A 77 -2.24 15.65 3.15
N SER A 78 -1.97 16.73 2.42
CA SER A 78 -1.30 16.73 1.11
C SER A 78 -0.04 17.58 1.24
N GLN A 79 1.13 17.00 0.99
CA GLN A 79 2.40 17.72 1.00
C GLN A 79 3.19 17.47 -0.27
N MET A 80 3.66 18.54 -0.90
CA MET A 80 4.68 18.44 -1.95
C MET A 80 6.01 18.03 -1.31
N VAL A 81 6.65 17.01 -1.88
CA VAL A 81 7.92 16.45 -1.41
C VAL A 81 8.86 16.20 -2.58
N ALA A 82 10.16 16.20 -2.29
CA ALA A 82 11.22 15.95 -3.26
C ALA A 82 11.96 14.65 -2.92
N LEU A 83 11.80 13.62 -3.75
CA LEU A 83 12.42 12.30 -3.60
C LEU A 83 13.86 12.33 -4.11
N THR A 84 14.77 12.80 -3.26
CA THR A 84 16.20 12.93 -3.56
C THR A 84 16.97 11.62 -3.57
N ALA A 85 16.44 10.57 -2.93
CA ALA A 85 17.00 9.23 -3.00
C ALA A 85 16.87 8.64 -4.42
N PRO A 86 17.87 7.90 -4.93
CA PRO A 86 17.85 7.36 -6.30
C PRO A 86 16.75 6.33 -6.50
N TYR A 87 16.22 6.25 -7.73
CA TYR A 87 15.30 5.19 -8.12
C TYR A 87 16.05 3.88 -8.38
N ILE A 88 15.82 2.89 -7.53
CA ILE A 88 16.35 1.54 -7.68
C ILE A 88 15.18 0.56 -7.52
N ALA A 89 14.98 -0.30 -8.53
CA ALA A 89 13.92 -1.30 -8.49
C ALA A 89 14.06 -2.19 -7.24
N GLY A 90 12.96 -2.38 -6.51
CA GLY A 90 12.94 -3.10 -5.24
C GLY A 90 13.32 -2.25 -4.01
N PHE A 91 13.61 -0.95 -4.17
CA PHE A 91 13.95 -0.04 -3.08
C PHE A 91 13.09 1.24 -3.05
N LEU A 92 11.96 1.25 -3.76
CA LEU A 92 11.05 2.39 -3.81
C LEU A 92 10.66 2.90 -2.42
N ALA A 93 10.50 1.98 -1.46
CA ALA A 93 10.15 2.30 -0.08
C ALA A 93 11.16 3.25 0.60
N PHE A 94 12.44 3.25 0.25
CA PHE A 94 13.42 4.20 0.81
C PHE A 94 13.21 5.63 0.33
N ARG A 95 12.58 5.81 -0.84
CA ARG A 95 12.22 7.12 -1.37
C ARG A 95 10.93 7.64 -0.75
N GLU A 96 9.98 6.76 -0.51
CA GLU A 96 8.59 7.11 -0.20
C GLU A 96 8.26 7.10 1.29
N THR A 97 8.75 6.10 2.03
CA THR A 97 8.40 5.88 3.44
C THR A 97 8.68 7.10 4.34
N PRO A 98 9.82 7.82 4.21
CA PRO A 98 10.09 8.97 5.08
C PRO A 98 8.98 10.02 5.04
N PHE A 99 8.46 10.34 3.85
CA PHE A 99 7.43 11.36 3.67
C PHE A 99 6.05 10.89 4.15
N LEU A 100 5.71 9.62 3.92
CA LEU A 100 4.46 9.04 4.42
C LEU A 100 4.46 8.91 5.95
N LEU A 101 5.62 8.57 6.54
CA LEU A 101 5.80 8.52 7.98
C LEU A 101 5.67 9.91 8.59
N GLU A 102 6.23 10.94 7.95
CA GLU A 102 6.08 12.33 8.39
C GLU A 102 4.60 12.77 8.39
N ALA A 103 3.81 12.38 7.39
CA ALA A 103 2.37 12.65 7.37
C ALA A 103 1.64 12.00 8.56
N LEU A 104 1.94 10.75 8.89
CA LEU A 104 1.40 10.09 10.07
C LEU A 104 1.85 10.75 11.38
N GLN A 105 3.10 11.21 11.45
CA GLN A 105 3.62 11.93 12.62
C GLN A 105 2.93 13.29 12.80
N ARG A 106 2.72 14.05 11.72
CA ARG A 106 1.96 15.31 11.75
C ARG A 106 0.52 15.07 12.20
N LEU A 107 -0.14 14.03 11.69
CA LEU A 107 -1.48 13.65 12.14
C LEU A 107 -1.49 13.35 13.64
N LYS A 108 -0.55 12.52 14.12
CA LYS A 108 -0.43 12.17 15.53
C LYS A 108 -0.24 13.38 16.45
N LEU A 109 0.48 14.40 15.99
CA LEU A 109 0.72 15.63 16.75
C LEU A 109 -0.47 16.61 16.70
N THR A 110 -1.20 16.67 15.59
CA THR A 110 -2.21 17.70 15.35
C THR A 110 -3.64 17.25 15.62
N ARG A 111 -3.97 15.97 15.36
CA ARG A 111 -5.29 15.35 15.53
C ARG A 111 -5.14 13.88 15.98
N PRO A 112 -4.53 13.61 17.15
CA PRO A 112 -4.30 12.24 17.62
C PRO A 112 -5.57 11.37 17.70
N GLU A 113 -6.73 11.97 17.94
CA GLU A 113 -8.05 11.32 17.96
C GLU A 113 -8.46 10.74 16.60
N LEU A 114 -7.87 11.24 15.51
CA LEU A 114 -8.11 10.77 14.14
C LEU A 114 -7.06 9.77 13.66
N MET A 115 -6.15 9.31 14.51
CA MET A 115 -5.19 8.28 14.12
C MET A 115 -5.90 7.02 13.58
N PRO A 116 -5.48 6.50 12.41
CA PRO A 116 -6.07 5.29 11.84
C PRO A 116 -5.65 4.06 12.65
N GLN A 117 -6.53 3.06 12.73
CA GLN A 117 -6.22 1.77 13.35
C GLN A 117 -5.48 0.83 12.38
N VAL A 118 -5.55 1.12 11.08
CA VAL A 118 -4.90 0.38 10.00
C VAL A 118 -4.71 1.30 8.82
N VAL A 119 -3.58 1.17 8.11
CA VAL A 119 -3.25 1.98 6.92
C VAL A 119 -3.18 1.12 5.67
N PHE A 120 -3.91 1.52 4.65
CA PHE A 120 -3.84 0.97 3.31
C PHE A 120 -2.81 1.75 2.49
N VAL A 121 -1.92 1.00 1.85
CA VAL A 121 -0.83 1.54 1.04
C VAL A 121 -1.04 1.14 -0.41
N ASP A 122 -1.03 2.10 -1.34
CA ASP A 122 -1.01 1.81 -2.79
C ASP A 122 0.36 1.25 -3.18
N GLY A 123 0.52 -0.06 -2.98
CA GLY A 123 1.80 -0.72 -3.13
C GLY A 123 1.78 -2.12 -2.55
N ASN A 124 2.96 -2.73 -2.49
CA ASN A 124 3.12 -4.10 -1.99
C ASN A 124 3.61 -4.10 -0.53
N GLY A 125 3.27 -5.16 0.20
CA GLY A 125 3.86 -5.54 1.48
C GLY A 125 4.81 -6.74 1.29
N LEU A 126 4.46 -7.90 1.86
CA LEU A 126 5.25 -9.15 1.72
C LEU A 126 5.34 -9.65 0.28
N PHE A 127 4.40 -9.31 -0.61
CA PHE A 127 4.46 -9.67 -2.02
C PHE A 127 5.43 -8.77 -2.78
N HIS A 128 6.73 -8.93 -2.50
CA HIS A 128 7.80 -8.04 -2.96
C HIS A 128 9.12 -8.80 -3.19
N TYR A 129 10.08 -8.19 -3.91
CA TYR A 129 11.38 -8.79 -4.26
C TYR A 129 12.10 -9.43 -3.06
N ARG A 130 12.08 -8.75 -1.91
CA ARG A 130 12.72 -9.19 -0.65
C ARG A 130 11.70 -9.36 0.49
N GLU A 131 10.47 -9.67 0.14
CA GLU A 131 9.34 -9.76 1.08
C GLU A 131 9.14 -8.52 1.97
N PHE A 132 9.62 -7.35 1.55
CA PHE A 132 9.59 -6.12 2.33
C PHE A 132 9.29 -4.92 1.44
N GLY A 133 8.04 -4.80 1.00
CA GLY A 133 7.55 -3.68 0.22
C GLY A 133 7.21 -2.44 1.07
N LEU A 134 6.68 -1.40 0.42
CA LEU A 134 6.32 -0.13 1.04
C LEU A 134 5.37 -0.29 2.23
N ALA A 135 4.37 -1.18 2.13
CA ALA A 135 3.41 -1.39 3.21
C ALA A 135 4.07 -1.97 4.46
N CYS A 136 5.02 -2.90 4.29
CA CYS A 136 5.81 -3.43 5.40
C CYS A 136 6.70 -2.35 6.01
N HIS A 137 7.38 -1.58 5.17
CA HIS A 137 8.30 -0.53 5.60
C HIS A 137 7.57 0.52 6.45
N LEU A 138 6.46 1.07 5.92
CA LEU A 138 5.64 2.04 6.64
C LEU A 138 5.03 1.44 7.91
N GLY A 139 4.53 0.21 7.84
CA GLY A 139 3.91 -0.48 8.99
C GLY A 139 4.88 -0.69 10.15
N VAL A 140 6.08 -1.21 9.86
CA VAL A 140 7.12 -1.44 10.88
C VAL A 140 7.56 -0.12 11.52
N LEU A 141 7.83 0.93 10.73
CA LEU A 141 8.31 2.20 11.27
C LEU A 141 7.22 3.00 12.01
N SER A 142 5.96 2.88 11.60
CA SER A 142 4.85 3.56 12.27
C SER A 142 4.29 2.78 13.47
N GLY A 143 4.50 1.46 13.51
CA GLY A 143 3.89 0.54 14.47
C GLY A 143 2.39 0.29 14.25
N ILE A 144 1.82 0.83 13.17
CA ILE A 144 0.39 0.74 12.84
C ILE A 144 0.19 -0.49 11.93
N PRO A 145 -0.90 -1.27 12.12
CA PRO A 145 -1.29 -2.29 11.16
C PRO A 145 -1.34 -1.74 9.72
N SER A 146 -0.78 -2.46 8.76
CA SER A 146 -0.72 -2.00 7.38
C SER A 146 -1.01 -3.10 6.36
N VAL A 147 -1.66 -2.70 5.26
CA VAL A 147 -2.02 -3.57 4.15
C VAL A 147 -1.49 -2.98 2.85
N GLY A 148 -0.73 -3.77 2.08
CA GLY A 148 -0.35 -3.42 0.73
C GLY A 148 -1.43 -3.86 -0.25
N VAL A 149 -1.98 -2.93 -1.02
CA VAL A 149 -2.95 -3.23 -2.09
C VAL A 149 -2.45 -2.64 -3.41
N ALA A 150 -1.85 -3.49 -4.24
CA ALA A 150 -1.34 -3.08 -5.54
C ALA A 150 -2.41 -3.18 -6.63
N LYS A 151 -2.48 -2.16 -7.49
CA LYS A 151 -3.40 -2.11 -8.66
C LYS A 151 -2.99 -3.03 -9.80
N ASN A 152 -1.74 -3.49 -9.84
CA ASN A 152 -1.18 -4.37 -10.88
C ASN A 152 -0.30 -5.46 -10.25
N LEU A 153 -0.13 -6.59 -10.95
CA LEU A 153 0.68 -7.70 -10.47
C LEU A 153 2.16 -7.31 -10.52
N LEU A 154 2.83 -7.36 -9.37
CA LEU A 154 4.29 -7.36 -9.32
C LEU A 154 4.80 -8.75 -9.70
N GLN A 155 5.66 -8.83 -10.73
CA GLN A 155 6.21 -10.10 -11.20
C GLN A 155 7.51 -10.43 -10.47
N VAL A 156 7.39 -11.13 -9.35
CA VAL A 156 8.49 -11.44 -8.42
C VAL A 156 8.32 -12.83 -7.83
N GLN A 157 9.40 -13.38 -7.26
CA GLN A 157 9.33 -14.62 -6.48
C GLN A 157 8.72 -15.80 -7.28
N GLY A 158 8.90 -15.83 -8.60
CA GLY A 158 8.34 -16.87 -9.48
C GLY A 158 6.87 -16.68 -9.85
N VAL A 159 6.24 -15.60 -9.42
CA VAL A 159 4.86 -15.25 -9.81
C VAL A 159 4.90 -14.37 -11.06
N TYR A 160 4.22 -14.79 -12.12
CA TYR A 160 4.22 -14.13 -13.42
C TYR A 160 2.80 -13.90 -13.93
N LYS A 161 2.63 -12.90 -14.80
CA LYS A 161 1.36 -12.67 -15.50
C LYS A 161 1.25 -13.59 -16.72
N ASN A 162 1.11 -14.90 -16.47
CA ASN A 162 1.01 -15.94 -17.50
C ASN A 162 -0.45 -16.40 -17.71
N GLU A 163 -0.65 -17.41 -18.56
CA GLU A 163 -1.98 -17.99 -18.86
C GLU A 163 -2.66 -18.61 -17.64
N GLU A 164 -1.88 -19.25 -16.76
CA GLU A 164 -2.39 -19.80 -15.50
C GLU A 164 -2.97 -18.68 -14.62
N HIS A 165 -2.23 -17.59 -14.43
CA HIS A 165 -2.71 -16.42 -13.69
C HIS A 165 -3.98 -15.82 -14.30
N GLN A 166 -4.06 -15.72 -15.63
CA GLN A 166 -5.29 -15.26 -16.29
C GLN A 166 -6.46 -16.23 -16.07
N SER A 167 -6.20 -17.53 -16.10
CA SER A 167 -7.22 -18.56 -15.87
C SER A 167 -7.75 -18.52 -14.43
N GLN A 168 -6.88 -18.30 -13.45
CA GLN A 168 -7.27 -18.08 -12.06
C GLN A 168 -8.09 -16.81 -11.86
N ILE A 169 -7.81 -15.73 -12.61
CA ILE A 169 -8.67 -14.54 -12.59
C ILE A 169 -10.04 -14.84 -13.20
N ALA A 170 -10.09 -15.59 -14.30
CA ALA A 170 -11.33 -15.89 -15.02
C ALA A 170 -12.33 -16.71 -14.20
N VAL A 171 -11.87 -17.50 -13.21
CA VAL A 171 -12.76 -18.26 -12.33
C VAL A 171 -13.38 -17.42 -11.21
N LEU A 172 -12.85 -16.23 -10.88
CA LEU A 172 -13.44 -15.34 -9.88
C LEU A 172 -14.74 -14.72 -10.42
N GLN A 173 -15.89 -15.08 -9.85
CA GLN A 173 -17.24 -14.66 -10.25
C GLN A 173 -17.76 -13.44 -9.48
N THR A 174 -17.50 -13.35 -8.18
CA THR A 174 -18.08 -12.30 -7.32
C THR A 174 -17.02 -11.53 -6.54
N GLY A 175 -17.40 -10.34 -6.07
CA GLY A 175 -16.65 -9.54 -5.12
C GLY A 175 -16.31 -10.34 -3.86
N GLY A 176 -15.06 -10.25 -3.42
CA GLY A 176 -14.55 -10.96 -2.24
C GLY A 176 -13.82 -12.27 -2.56
N GLU A 177 -14.07 -12.86 -3.73
CA GLU A 177 -13.34 -14.06 -4.14
C GLU A 177 -11.86 -13.73 -4.44
N SER A 178 -10.99 -14.66 -4.06
CA SER A 178 -9.55 -14.48 -4.19
C SER A 178 -8.81 -15.81 -4.35
N PHE A 179 -7.60 -15.75 -4.89
CA PHE A 179 -6.68 -16.89 -4.96
C PHE A 179 -5.27 -16.50 -4.48
N PRO A 180 -4.50 -17.45 -3.92
CA PRO A 180 -3.18 -17.16 -3.37
C PRO A 180 -2.14 -16.85 -4.44
N LEU A 181 -1.23 -15.93 -4.12
CA LEU A 181 -0.01 -15.68 -4.88
C LEU A 181 1.11 -16.47 -4.21
N ILE A 182 1.45 -17.62 -4.79
CA ILE A 182 2.39 -18.59 -4.24
C ILE A 182 3.76 -18.38 -4.88
N SER A 183 4.79 -18.16 -4.06
CA SER A 183 6.16 -18.03 -4.55
C SER A 183 6.71 -19.35 -5.09
N ALA A 184 7.84 -19.29 -5.79
CA ALA A 184 8.60 -20.46 -6.20
C ALA A 184 9.05 -21.36 -5.04
N SER A 185 9.14 -20.81 -3.82
CA SER A 185 9.43 -21.58 -2.60
C SER A 185 8.19 -22.22 -1.96
N GLY A 186 6.99 -21.99 -2.51
CA GLY A 186 5.73 -22.49 -1.98
C GLY A 186 5.08 -21.60 -0.91
N LYS A 187 5.68 -20.44 -0.58
CA LYS A 187 5.15 -19.51 0.41
C LYS A 187 4.03 -18.67 -0.20
N VAL A 188 2.91 -18.51 0.51
CA VAL A 188 1.85 -17.57 0.12
C VAL A 188 2.28 -16.17 0.52
N LEU A 189 2.50 -15.29 -0.44
CA LEU A 189 2.99 -13.92 -0.20
C LEU A 189 1.88 -12.85 -0.31
N GLY A 190 0.74 -13.22 -0.88
CA GLY A 190 -0.42 -12.35 -1.05
C GLY A 190 -1.60 -13.10 -1.64
N LYS A 191 -2.68 -12.38 -1.96
CA LYS A 191 -3.82 -12.90 -2.72
C LYS A 191 -4.19 -11.92 -3.85
N ALA A 192 -4.56 -12.46 -5.01
CA ALA A 192 -5.30 -11.71 -6.01
C ALA A 192 -6.78 -11.68 -5.59
N LEU A 193 -7.34 -10.50 -5.40
CA LEU A 193 -8.70 -10.28 -4.92
C LEU A 193 -9.55 -9.64 -6.03
N ARG A 194 -10.66 -10.28 -6.39
CA ARG A 194 -11.75 -9.60 -7.11
C ARG A 194 -12.48 -8.72 -6.10
N SER A 195 -12.13 -7.44 -6.08
CA SER A 195 -12.58 -6.50 -5.04
C SER A 195 -13.97 -5.90 -5.29
N SER A 196 -14.54 -6.09 -6.48
CA SER A 196 -15.86 -5.53 -6.83
C SER A 196 -16.52 -6.36 -7.91
N ASP A 197 -17.84 -6.54 -7.83
CA ASP A 197 -18.62 -7.19 -8.89
C ASP A 197 -18.52 -6.46 -10.24
N LYS A 198 -18.30 -5.14 -10.19
CA LYS A 198 -18.22 -4.25 -11.36
C LYS A 198 -16.88 -4.35 -12.12
N SER A 199 -15.91 -5.12 -11.63
CA SER A 199 -14.61 -5.26 -12.30
C SER A 199 -14.06 -6.67 -12.17
N SER A 200 -13.70 -7.28 -13.30
CA SER A 200 -12.96 -8.55 -13.34
C SER A 200 -11.46 -8.38 -13.06
N LYS A 201 -10.92 -7.15 -13.13
CA LYS A 201 -9.49 -6.90 -12.90
C LYS A 201 -9.21 -6.89 -11.39
N PRO A 202 -8.46 -7.86 -10.84
CA PRO A 202 -8.23 -7.95 -9.42
C PRO A 202 -7.33 -6.81 -8.91
N VAL A 203 -7.32 -6.65 -7.60
CA VAL A 203 -6.23 -5.99 -6.85
C VAL A 203 -5.37 -7.07 -6.18
N TYR A 204 -4.12 -6.76 -5.87
CA TYR A 204 -3.19 -7.71 -5.27
C TYR A 204 -2.92 -7.28 -3.83
N VAL A 205 -3.45 -8.06 -2.88
CA VAL A 205 -3.39 -7.76 -1.45
C VAL A 205 -2.25 -8.55 -0.82
N SER A 206 -1.44 -7.89 -0.01
CA SER A 206 -0.36 -8.51 0.75
C SER A 206 -0.27 -7.89 2.14
N VAL A 207 0.19 -8.71 3.10
CA VAL A 207 0.43 -8.26 4.47
C VAL A 207 1.47 -7.15 4.45
N GLY A 208 1.18 -6.02 5.11
CA GLY A 208 2.19 -5.03 5.43
C GLY A 208 2.80 -5.31 6.80
N HIS A 209 2.02 -5.14 7.86
CA HIS A 209 2.46 -5.32 9.24
C HIS A 209 1.25 -5.52 10.17
N ARG A 210 1.38 -6.38 11.20
CA ARG A 210 0.40 -6.57 12.29
C ARG A 210 -1.02 -6.88 11.84
N ILE A 211 -1.15 -7.62 10.74
CA ILE A 211 -2.42 -8.08 10.19
C ILE A 211 -2.19 -9.39 9.43
N SER A 212 -3.09 -10.36 9.59
CA SER A 212 -3.03 -11.60 8.81
C SER A 212 -3.44 -11.38 7.36
N LEU A 213 -2.96 -12.23 6.45
CA LEU A 213 -3.31 -12.12 5.04
C LEU A 213 -4.82 -12.26 4.81
N ASP A 214 -5.49 -13.12 5.56
CA ASP A 214 -6.93 -13.33 5.43
C ASP A 214 -7.72 -12.11 5.90
N THR A 215 -7.36 -11.56 7.07
CA THR A 215 -7.93 -10.31 7.59
C THR A 215 -7.67 -9.15 6.65
N ALA A 216 -6.46 -9.02 6.10
CA ALA A 216 -6.11 -7.98 5.13
C ALA A 216 -6.99 -8.04 3.87
N VAL A 217 -7.28 -9.24 3.36
CA VAL A 217 -8.11 -9.45 2.17
C VAL A 217 -9.58 -9.16 2.46
N ARG A 218 -10.12 -9.68 3.56
CA ARG A 218 -11.49 -9.37 4.03
C ARG A 218 -11.67 -7.87 4.24
N LEU A 219 -10.73 -7.22 4.91
CA LEU A 219 -10.81 -5.79 5.20
C LEU A 219 -10.71 -4.97 3.92
N THR A 220 -9.77 -5.31 3.01
CA THR A 220 -9.67 -4.66 1.69
C THR A 220 -11.00 -4.71 0.95
N HIS A 221 -11.63 -5.89 0.89
CA HIS A 221 -12.94 -6.04 0.25
C HIS A 221 -14.02 -5.19 0.94
N SER A 222 -14.06 -5.15 2.28
CA SER A 222 -15.02 -4.32 3.01
C SER A 222 -14.85 -2.81 2.77
N CYS A 223 -13.64 -2.38 2.39
CA CYS A 223 -13.33 -1.00 2.05
C CYS A 223 -13.60 -0.66 0.57
N CYS A 224 -14.12 -1.58 -0.25
CA CYS A 224 -14.31 -1.39 -1.69
C CYS A 224 -15.74 -0.97 -2.06
N ARG A 225 -15.97 0.34 -2.24
CA ARG A 225 -17.14 0.84 -2.99
C ARG A 225 -16.99 0.67 -4.51
N TYR A 226 -15.74 0.57 -4.97
CA TYR A 226 -15.33 0.34 -6.36
C TYR A 226 -14.20 -0.71 -6.39
N ARG A 227 -13.57 -0.91 -7.56
CA ARG A 227 -12.40 -1.80 -7.70
C ARG A 227 -11.27 -1.47 -6.72
N VAL A 228 -10.92 -0.20 -6.54
CA VAL A 228 -9.85 0.22 -5.63
C VAL A 228 -10.50 0.55 -4.27
N PRO A 229 -9.95 0.09 -3.13
CA PRO A 229 -10.53 0.39 -1.82
C PRO A 229 -10.52 1.89 -1.56
N GLU A 230 -11.56 2.39 -0.91
CA GLU A 230 -11.79 3.82 -0.69
C GLU A 230 -10.59 4.55 -0.08
N PRO A 231 -9.85 4.02 0.91
CA PRO A 231 -8.69 4.73 1.44
C PRO A 231 -7.63 5.03 0.38
N ILE A 232 -7.31 4.06 -0.49
CA ILE A 232 -6.34 4.26 -1.58
C ILE A 232 -6.93 5.14 -2.67
N ARG A 233 -8.20 4.94 -3.03
CA ARG A 233 -8.86 5.76 -4.05
C ARG A 233 -8.90 7.23 -3.64
N GLN A 234 -9.23 7.52 -2.38
CA GLN A 234 -9.31 8.89 -1.85
C GLN A 234 -7.93 9.53 -1.74
N ALA A 235 -6.89 8.76 -1.40
CA ALA A 235 -5.51 9.23 -1.43
C ALA A 235 -5.06 9.60 -2.86
N ASP A 236 -5.23 8.68 -3.83
CA ASP A 236 -4.87 8.88 -5.24
C ASP A 236 -5.63 10.05 -5.91
N VAL A 237 -6.92 10.23 -5.59
CA VAL A 237 -7.69 11.36 -6.14
C VAL A 237 -7.20 12.70 -5.59
N ARG A 238 -6.91 12.77 -4.28
CA ARG A 238 -6.47 14.02 -3.63
C ARG A 238 -5.06 14.40 -3.99
N SER A 239 -4.15 13.44 -4.05
CA SER A 239 -2.77 13.68 -4.45
C SER A 239 -2.73 14.24 -5.88
N ARG A 240 -3.50 13.67 -6.82
CA ARG A 240 -3.63 14.19 -8.19
C ARG A 240 -4.30 15.55 -8.26
N GLU A 241 -5.34 15.78 -7.47
CA GLU A 241 -6.04 17.06 -7.41
C GLU A 241 -5.11 18.17 -6.89
N TYR A 242 -4.35 17.90 -5.82
CA TYR A 242 -3.34 18.80 -5.29
C TYR A 242 -2.31 19.18 -6.36
N LEU A 243 -1.78 18.20 -7.09
CA LEU A 243 -0.84 18.46 -8.19
C LEU A 243 -1.48 19.29 -9.31
N ARG A 244 -2.73 19.00 -9.67
CA ARG A 244 -3.45 19.74 -10.72
C ARG A 244 -3.66 21.21 -10.36
N VAL A 245 -3.96 21.51 -9.09
CA VAL A 245 -4.23 22.87 -8.60
C VAL A 245 -2.94 23.66 -8.38
N HIS A 246 -1.91 23.05 -7.78
CA HIS A 246 -0.69 23.75 -7.37
C HIS A 246 0.44 23.68 -8.40
N PHE A 247 0.42 22.69 -9.30
CA PHE A 247 1.45 22.44 -10.31
C PHE A 247 0.82 22.10 -11.67
N PRO A 248 -0.02 22.99 -12.24
CA PRO A 248 -0.68 22.74 -13.51
C PRO A 248 0.37 22.53 -14.61
N ALA A 249 0.17 21.51 -15.45
CA ALA A 249 0.99 21.35 -16.64
C ALA A 249 0.90 22.63 -17.47
N THR A 250 2.04 23.22 -17.80
CA THR A 250 2.11 24.31 -18.78
C THR A 250 1.47 23.80 -20.07
N GLN A 251 0.44 24.50 -20.56
CA GLN A 251 -0.11 24.24 -21.90
C GLN A 251 1.00 24.52 -22.91
N THR A 252 1.64 23.47 -23.40
CA THR A 252 2.47 23.48 -24.62
C THR A 252 1.62 23.09 -25.80
#